data_AF-A0A3C1LAD9-F1
#
_entry.id   AF-A0A3C1LAD9-F1
#
_cell.length_a   1.000
_cell.length_b   1.000
_cell.length_c   1.000
_cell.angle_alpha   90.00
_cell.angle_beta   90.00
_cell.angle_gamma   90.00
#
_symmetry.space_group_name_H-M   'P 1'
#
loop_
_entity.id
_entity.type
_entity.pdbx_description
1 polymer ?
#
loop_
_entity_poly.entity_id
_entity_poly.type
_entity_poly.pdbx_seq_one_letter_code
_entity_poly.pdbx_strand_id
1 'polypeptide(L)'
;HMLRLQVIVLRYVKALLVIVVTAVATFGCAAAVNGQTRVSVPDERWIAGVMAIWAPTVLIVVSSPVRWLESLLRTEGAGQTAVSRDHELTQLEDVTARFAIVAWVVSTAAMLRLLVHYPISRQGAVAVIAALAVSVVMLLVVMYRRMAGRRPLRGVRRRA
;
A
#
# COMPACT_ATOMS: atom_id res chain seq x y z
N HIS A 1 -22.35 -4.04 22.45
CA HIS A 1 -22.17 -5.28 21.67
C HIS A 1 -21.92 -5.03 20.17
N MET A 2 -22.66 -4.12 19.53
CA MET A 2 -22.50 -3.76 18.10
C MET A 2 -21.10 -3.26 17.69
N LEU A 3 -20.47 -2.39 18.50
CA LEU A 3 -19.12 -1.86 18.21
C LEU A 3 -18.02 -2.94 18.18
N ARG A 4 -18.09 -3.96 19.06
CA ARG A 4 -17.13 -5.08 19.04
C ARG A 4 -17.28 -5.93 17.78
N LEU A 5 -18.51 -6.12 17.31
CA LEU A 5 -18.81 -6.85 16.08
C LEU A 5 -18.30 -6.09 14.85
N GLN A 6 -18.46 -4.76 14.81
CA GLN A 6 -17.93 -3.90 13.74
C GLN A 6 -16.41 -3.95 13.63
N VAL A 7 -15.68 -3.94 14.76
CA VAL A 7 -14.21 -4.04 14.77
C VAL A 7 -13.73 -5.41 14.25
N ILE A 8 -14.40 -6.50 14.66
CA ILE A 8 -14.09 -7.84 14.18
C ILE A 8 -14.29 -7.92 12.65
N VAL A 9 -15.43 -7.45 12.15
CA VAL A 9 -15.74 -7.44 10.70
C VAL A 9 -14.73 -6.59 9.92
N LEU A 10 -14.34 -5.42 10.43
CA LEU A 10 -13.34 -4.58 9.79
C LEU A 10 -11.97 -5.26 9.67
N ARG A 11 -11.55 -6.01 10.69
CA ARG A 11 -10.31 -6.77 10.65
C ARG A 11 -10.37 -7.86 9.58
N TYR A 12 -11.51 -8.54 9.45
CA TYR A 12 -11.74 -9.51 8.39
C TYR A 12 -11.71 -8.88 7.00
N VAL A 13 -12.41 -7.75 6.80
CA VAL A 13 -12.43 -7.05 5.50
C VAL A 13 -11.03 -6.56 5.13
N LYS A 14 -10.29 -5.99 6.09
CA LYS A 14 -8.91 -5.56 5.88
C LYS A 14 -8.00 -6.73 5.47
N ALA A 15 -8.09 -7.85 6.18
CA ALA A 15 -7.34 -9.06 5.84
C ALA A 15 -7.73 -9.60 4.46
N LEU A 16 -9.04 -9.66 4.15
CA LEU A 16 -9.56 -10.10 2.86
C LEU A 16 -9.01 -9.24 1.73
N LEU A 17 -9.06 -7.91 1.87
CA LEU A 17 -8.56 -7.02 0.83
C LEU A 17 -7.04 -7.16 0.63
N VAL A 18 -6.26 -7.35 1.71
CA VAL A 18 -4.82 -7.64 1.62
C VAL A 18 -4.57 -8.95 0.86
N ILE A 19 -5.37 -9.99 1.14
CA ILE A 19 -5.28 -11.27 0.44
C ILE A 19 -5.59 -11.08 -1.04
N VAL A 20 -6.66 -10.36 -1.39
CA VAL A 20 -7.05 -10.10 -2.79
C VAL A 20 -5.95 -9.33 -3.54
N VAL A 21 -5.39 -8.27 -2.96
CA VAL A 21 -4.30 -7.50 -3.59
C VAL A 21 -3.05 -8.36 -3.78
N THR A 22 -2.73 -9.20 -2.80
CA THR A 22 -1.62 -10.15 -2.89
C THR A 22 -1.85 -11.18 -3.97
N ALA A 23 -3.07 -11.74 -4.07
CA ALA A 23 -3.43 -12.68 -5.11
C ALA A 23 -3.30 -12.06 -6.50
N VAL A 24 -3.79 -10.83 -6.71
CA VAL A 24 -3.64 -10.10 -7.97
C VAL A 24 -2.16 -9.92 -8.35
N ALA A 25 -1.30 -9.56 -7.39
CA ALA A 25 0.13 -9.46 -7.64
C ALA A 25 0.75 -10.82 -7.98
N THR A 26 0.40 -11.88 -7.25
CA THR A 26 0.88 -13.24 -7.54
C THR A 26 0.48 -13.69 -8.94
N PHE A 27 -0.78 -13.49 -9.35
CA PHE A 27 -1.22 -13.79 -10.71
C PHE A 27 -0.53 -12.91 -11.75
N GLY A 28 -0.27 -11.63 -11.45
CA GLY A 28 0.51 -10.74 -12.30
C GLY A 28 1.94 -11.20 -12.52
N CYS A 29 2.60 -11.72 -11.47
CA CYS A 29 3.92 -12.34 -11.57
C CYS A 29 3.85 -13.68 -12.32
N ALA A 30 2.85 -14.51 -12.03
CA ALA A 30 2.66 -15.80 -12.69
C ALA A 30 2.43 -15.63 -14.19
N ALA A 31 1.71 -14.60 -14.63
CA ALA A 31 1.50 -14.29 -16.04
C ALA A 31 2.81 -14.01 -16.80
N ALA A 32 3.84 -13.49 -16.14
CA ALA A 32 5.15 -13.30 -16.76
C ALA A 32 5.94 -14.60 -16.93
N VAL A 33 5.72 -15.58 -16.05
CA VAL A 33 6.49 -16.83 -16.04
C VAL A 33 5.74 -17.97 -16.77
N ASN A 34 4.42 -17.84 -16.93
CA ASN A 34 3.58 -18.86 -17.57
C ASN A 34 3.82 -18.91 -19.08
N GLY A 35 4.72 -19.80 -19.49
CA GLY A 35 4.99 -20.11 -20.90
C GLY A 35 6.46 -20.34 -21.24
N GLN A 36 7.39 -20.11 -20.31
CA GLN A 36 8.83 -20.20 -20.59
C GLN A 36 9.58 -21.05 -19.55
N THR A 37 10.46 -21.94 -20.02
CA THR A 37 11.32 -22.81 -19.18
C THR A 37 12.50 -22.08 -18.55
N ARG A 38 12.80 -20.85 -18.98
CA ARG A 38 13.81 -19.97 -18.38
C ARG A 38 13.23 -18.58 -18.22
N VAL A 39 13.45 -17.98 -17.06
CA VAL A 39 13.07 -16.59 -16.78
C VAL A 39 13.97 -15.68 -17.62
N SER A 40 13.36 -14.86 -18.48
CA SER A 40 14.07 -13.90 -19.32
C SER A 40 14.15 -12.52 -18.64
N VAL A 41 15.10 -11.68 -19.07
CA VAL A 41 15.26 -10.30 -18.54
C VAL A 41 13.97 -9.47 -18.63
N PRO A 42 13.15 -9.57 -19.69
CA PRO A 42 11.80 -8.98 -19.73
C PRO A 42 10.87 -9.44 -18.60
N ASP A 43 10.87 -10.73 -18.25
CA ASP A 43 9.99 -11.29 -17.22
C ASP A 43 10.40 -10.80 -15.83
N GLU A 44 11.70 -10.70 -15.57
CA GLU A 44 12.24 -10.10 -14.34
C GLU A 44 11.78 -8.64 -14.17
N ARG A 45 11.74 -7.87 -15.27
CA ARG A 45 11.25 -6.48 -15.25
C ARG A 45 9.76 -6.40 -14.97
N TRP A 46 8.97 -7.31 -15.52
CA TRP A 46 7.53 -7.37 -15.27
C TRP A 46 7.25 -7.69 -13.81
N ILE A 47 7.89 -8.73 -13.26
CA ILE A 47 7.77 -9.12 -11.85
C ILE A 47 8.19 -7.96 -10.94
N ALA A 48 9.34 -7.33 -11.23
CA ALA A 48 9.80 -6.19 -10.45
C ALA A 48 8.80 -5.02 -10.50
N GLY A 49 8.20 -4.73 -11.66
CA GLY A 49 7.20 -3.69 -11.81
C GLY A 49 5.90 -3.98 -11.05
N VAL A 50 5.41 -5.22 -11.11
CA VAL A 50 4.24 -5.66 -10.35
C VAL A 50 4.48 -5.49 -8.85
N MET A 51 5.65 -5.89 -8.35
CA MET A 51 6.01 -5.73 -6.94
C MET A 51 6.15 -4.27 -6.51
N ALA A 52 6.66 -3.40 -7.39
CA ALA A 52 6.78 -1.96 -7.14
C ALA A 52 5.41 -1.30 -6.98
N ILE A 53 4.41 -1.74 -7.75
CA ILE A 53 3.03 -1.22 -7.69
C ILE A 53 2.24 -1.85 -6.54
N TRP A 54 2.49 -3.13 -6.25
CA TRP A 54 1.83 -3.85 -5.16
C TRP A 54 2.05 -3.20 -3.80
N ALA A 55 3.29 -2.79 -3.49
CA ALA A 55 3.64 -2.22 -2.19
C ALA A 55 2.80 -0.99 -1.79
N PRO A 56 2.67 0.08 -2.61
CA PRO A 56 1.79 1.19 -2.27
C PRO A 56 0.30 0.82 -2.30
N THR A 57 -0.10 -0.14 -3.16
CA THR A 57 -1.50 -0.59 -3.24
C THR A 57 -1.97 -1.24 -1.94
N VAL A 58 -1.15 -2.12 -1.35
CA VAL A 58 -1.43 -2.75 -0.05
C VAL A 58 -1.60 -1.71 1.04
N LEU A 59 -0.77 -0.66 1.07
CA LEU A 59 -0.87 0.41 2.06
C LEU A 59 -2.21 1.18 1.98
N ILE A 60 -2.68 1.48 0.76
CA ILE A 60 -3.98 2.13 0.55
C ILE A 60 -5.10 1.24 1.09
N VAL A 61 -5.06 -0.03 0.72
CA VAL A 61 -6.09 -1.01 1.05
C VAL A 61 -6.18 -1.28 2.55
N VAL A 62 -5.04 -1.40 3.23
CA VAL A 62 -4.94 -1.61 4.68
C VAL A 62 -5.54 -0.43 5.46
N SER A 63 -5.43 0.80 4.93
CA SER A 63 -5.86 2.02 5.63
C SER A 63 -7.29 2.48 5.30
N SER A 64 -7.92 1.93 4.26
CA SER A 64 -9.25 2.37 3.77
C SER A 64 -10.42 2.01 4.73
N PRO A 65 -10.55 0.77 5.24
CA PRO A 65 -11.71 0.38 6.04
C PRO A 65 -11.83 1.14 7.36
N VAL A 66 -10.69 1.41 8.01
CA VAL A 66 -10.64 2.12 9.30
C VAL A 66 -11.13 3.57 9.16
N ARG A 67 -10.75 4.25 8.07
CA ARG A 67 -11.16 5.62 7.77
C ARG A 67 -12.65 5.75 7.47
N TRP A 68 -13.21 4.78 6.76
CA TRP A 68 -14.64 4.75 6.47
C TRP A 68 -15.46 4.63 7.76
N LEU A 69 -15.07 3.74 8.69
CA LEU A 69 -15.74 3.61 9.98
C LEU A 69 -15.60 4.87 10.84
N GLU A 70 -14.43 5.51 10.86
CA GLU A 70 -14.26 6.79 11.57
C GLU A 70 -15.19 7.87 11.02
N SER A 71 -15.40 7.89 9.70
CA SER A 71 -16.34 8.83 9.08
C SER A 71 -17.79 8.57 9.49
N LEU A 72 -18.21 7.31 9.55
CA LEU A 72 -19.56 6.93 9.99
C LEU A 72 -19.80 7.25 11.47
N LEU A 73 -18.85 6.91 12.35
CA LEU A 73 -18.96 7.19 13.79
C LEU A 73 -18.97 8.70 14.07
N ARG A 74 -18.24 9.49 13.28
CA ARG A 74 -18.25 10.95 13.37
C ARG A 74 -19.57 11.55 12.90
N THR A 75 -20.22 10.97 11.89
CA THR A 75 -21.56 11.41 11.44
C THR A 75 -22.67 11.02 12.41
N GLU A 76 -22.48 9.97 13.23
CA GLU A 76 -23.43 9.54 14.26
C GLU A 76 -23.31 10.30 15.60
N GLY A 77 -22.47 11.34 15.67
CA GLY A 77 -22.37 12.22 16.84
C GLY A 77 -21.52 11.68 17.99
N ALA A 78 -20.74 10.61 17.78
CA ALA A 78 -19.80 10.10 18.78
C ALA A 78 -18.62 11.08 18.97
N GLY A 79 -18.77 12.01 19.91
CA GLY A 79 -17.70 12.88 20.37
C GLY A 79 -16.60 12.08 21.05
N GLN A 80 -15.48 11.91 20.34
CA GLN A 80 -14.24 11.22 20.73
C GLN A 80 -14.19 9.72 20.40
N THR A 81 -13.49 9.46 19.30
CA THR A 81 -13.23 8.18 18.63
C THR A 81 -12.28 7.28 19.44
N ALA A 82 -12.84 6.29 20.16
CA ALA A 82 -12.08 5.28 20.90
C ALA A 82 -11.41 4.21 20.00
N VAL A 83 -11.83 4.05 18.74
CA VAL A 83 -11.37 2.95 17.86
C VAL A 83 -10.01 3.23 17.19
N SER A 84 -9.68 4.50 16.91
CA SER A 84 -8.39 4.87 16.30
C SER A 84 -7.19 4.79 17.28
N ARG A 85 -7.46 4.71 18.60
CA ARG A 85 -6.44 4.56 19.65
C ARG A 85 -6.14 3.12 20.03
N ASP A 86 -6.76 2.14 19.39
CA ASP A 86 -6.49 0.75 19.72
C ASP A 86 -5.08 0.37 19.25
N HIS A 87 -4.19 0.11 20.21
CA HIS A 87 -2.74 -0.01 19.97
C HIS A 87 -2.42 -1.22 19.08
N GLU A 88 -3.24 -2.28 19.16
CA GLU A 88 -3.10 -3.48 18.34
C GLU A 88 -3.37 -3.22 16.86
N LEU A 89 -4.36 -2.38 16.53
CA LEU A 89 -4.69 -2.04 15.14
C LEU A 89 -3.61 -1.16 14.51
N THR A 90 -3.02 -0.25 15.28
CA THR A 90 -1.95 0.65 14.81
C THR A 90 -0.60 -0.05 14.69
N GLN A 91 -0.28 -1.03 15.55
CA GLN A 91 0.92 -1.86 15.40
C GLN A 91 0.91 -2.65 14.10
N LEU A 92 -0.20 -3.32 13.76
CA LEU A 92 -0.30 -4.07 12.51
C LEU A 92 -0.12 -3.14 11.30
N GLU A 93 -0.67 -1.93 11.34
CA GLU A 93 -0.47 -0.95 10.27
C GLU A 93 0.98 -0.50 10.13
N ASP A 94 1.68 -0.27 11.24
CA ASP A 94 3.10 0.12 11.19
C ASP A 94 4.00 -1.03 10.73
N VAL A 95 3.73 -2.26 11.17
CA VAL A 95 4.48 -3.44 10.75
C VAL A 95 4.27 -3.71 9.25
N THR A 96 3.02 -3.76 8.79
CA THR A 96 2.71 -3.91 7.36
C THR A 96 3.33 -2.77 6.55
N ALA A 97 3.33 -1.54 7.08
CA ALA A 97 3.94 -0.43 6.38
C ALA A 97 5.46 -0.55 6.24
N ARG A 98 6.17 -1.02 7.27
CA ARG A 98 7.62 -1.27 7.18
C ARG A 98 7.93 -2.35 6.15
N PHE A 99 7.22 -3.48 6.17
CA PHE A 99 7.42 -4.54 5.19
C PHE A 99 7.13 -4.07 3.76
N ALA A 100 6.05 -3.31 3.55
CA ALA A 100 5.72 -2.76 2.25
C ALA A 100 6.80 -1.79 1.74
N ILE A 101 7.34 -0.92 2.60
CA ILE A 101 8.41 0.00 2.24
C ILE A 101 9.70 -0.77 1.90
N VAL A 102 10.07 -1.78 2.69
CA VAL A 102 11.26 -2.60 2.41
C VAL A 102 11.10 -3.32 1.07
N ALA A 103 9.95 -3.95 0.84
CA ALA A 103 9.66 -4.62 -0.44
C ALA A 103 9.71 -3.64 -1.62
N TRP A 104 9.19 -2.43 -1.43
CA TRP A 104 9.24 -1.36 -2.44
C TRP A 104 10.68 -0.93 -2.78
N VAL A 105 11.53 -0.74 -1.76
CA VAL A 105 12.94 -0.37 -1.95
C VAL A 105 13.68 -1.47 -2.72
N VAL A 106 13.50 -2.74 -2.33
CA VAL A 106 14.14 -3.88 -3.00
C VAL A 106 13.69 -4.00 -4.45
N SER A 107 12.39 -3.88 -4.71
CA SER A 107 11.82 -3.92 -6.06
C SER A 107 12.31 -2.76 -6.93
N THR A 108 12.38 -1.54 -6.38
CA THR A 108 12.92 -0.36 -7.07
C THR A 108 14.39 -0.53 -7.41
N ALA A 109 15.20 -1.04 -6.48
CA ALA A 109 16.62 -1.31 -6.71
C ALA A 109 16.82 -2.36 -7.81
N ALA A 110 15.99 -3.40 -7.84
CA ALA A 110 16.01 -4.41 -8.91
C ALA A 110 15.66 -3.79 -10.28
N MET A 111 14.64 -2.95 -10.36
CA MET A 111 14.29 -2.22 -11.59
C MET A 111 15.42 -1.32 -12.08
N LEU A 112 16.07 -0.57 -11.18
CA LEU A 112 17.21 0.29 -11.53
C LEU A 112 18.41 -0.52 -12.02
N ARG A 113 18.72 -1.65 -11.36
CA ARG A 113 19.78 -2.55 -11.80
C ARG A 113 19.52 -3.09 -13.21
N LEU A 114 18.29 -3.51 -13.50
CA LEU A 114 17.85 -4.01 -14.81
C LEU A 114 17.86 -2.93 -15.90
N LEU A 115 17.76 -1.65 -15.51
CA LEU A 115 17.85 -0.51 -16.41
C LEU A 115 19.31 -0.18 -16.78
N VAL A 116 20.23 -0.31 -15.82
CA VAL A 116 21.64 0.08 -15.99
C VAL A 116 22.49 -1.02 -16.64
N HIS A 117 22.27 -2.29 -16.29
CA HIS A 117 23.20 -3.37 -16.65
C HIS A 117 22.82 -4.13 -17.94
N TYR A 118 21.61 -3.96 -18.45
CA TYR A 118 21.15 -4.69 -19.63
C TYR A 118 20.75 -3.73 -20.74
N PRO A 119 21.19 -3.94 -22.00
CA PRO A 119 20.71 -3.16 -23.13
C PRO A 119 19.21 -3.40 -23.30
N ILE A 120 18.44 -2.32 -23.37
CA ILE A 120 16.96 -2.35 -23.36
C ILE A 120 16.46 -1.78 -24.68
N SER A 121 15.39 -2.35 -25.20
CA SER A 121 14.59 -1.68 -26.23
C SER A 121 14.02 -0.36 -25.66
N ARG A 122 13.87 0.66 -26.51
CA ARG A 122 13.29 1.96 -26.09
C ARG A 122 11.91 1.80 -25.44
N GLN A 123 11.10 0.87 -25.94
CA GLN A 123 9.79 0.54 -25.37
C GLN A 123 9.89 -0.03 -23.95
N GLY A 124 10.84 -0.95 -23.70
CA GLY A 124 11.05 -1.52 -22.36
C GLY A 124 11.55 -0.49 -21.36
N ALA A 125 12.42 0.43 -21.78
CA ALA A 125 12.89 1.52 -20.92
C ALA A 125 11.76 2.46 -20.51
N VAL A 126 10.90 2.85 -21.46
CA VAL A 126 9.73 3.71 -21.18
C VAL A 126 8.77 3.03 -20.20
N ALA A 127 8.50 1.73 -20.36
CA ALA A 127 7.62 0.98 -19.46
C ALA A 127 8.17 0.94 -18.03
N VAL A 128 9.47 0.70 -17.85
CA VAL A 128 10.12 0.68 -16.52
C VAL A 128 10.07 2.07 -15.87
N ILE A 129 10.39 3.12 -16.62
CA ILE A 129 10.34 4.50 -16.11
C ILE A 129 8.92 4.89 -15.71
N ALA A 130 7.92 4.56 -16.53
CA ALA A 130 6.52 4.84 -16.23
C ALA A 130 6.05 4.08 -14.96
N ALA A 131 6.38 2.80 -14.83
CA ALA A 131 6.05 2.01 -13.65
C ALA A 131 6.70 2.57 -12.38
N LEU A 132 7.98 2.95 -12.44
CA LEU A 132 8.68 3.61 -11.34
C LEU A 132 8.03 4.95 -10.97
N ALA A 133 7.72 5.79 -11.96
CA ALA A 133 7.09 7.08 -11.72
C ALA A 133 5.72 6.93 -11.05
N VAL A 134 4.87 6.04 -11.55
CA VAL A 134 3.56 5.74 -10.96
C VAL A 134 3.72 5.22 -9.52
N SER A 135 4.66 4.30 -9.31
CA SER A 135 4.91 3.71 -8.00
C SER A 135 5.39 4.76 -6.97
N VAL A 136 6.33 5.64 -7.36
CA VAL A 136 6.80 6.76 -6.52
C VAL A 136 5.65 7.71 -6.18
N VAL A 137 4.86 8.11 -7.18
CA VAL A 137 3.71 9.01 -6.97
C VAL A 137 2.70 8.37 -6.00
N MET A 138 2.37 7.09 -6.18
CA MET A 138 1.48 6.38 -5.27
C MET A 138 2.03 6.33 -3.85
N LEU A 139 3.33 6.01 -3.67
CA LEU A 139 3.98 5.99 -2.37
C LEU A 139 3.92 7.37 -1.69
N LEU A 140 4.21 8.45 -2.43
CA LEU A 140 4.15 9.82 -1.93
C LEU A 140 2.72 10.20 -1.50
N VAL A 141 1.71 9.86 -2.31
CA VAL A 141 0.30 10.10 -1.96
C VAL A 141 -0.09 9.35 -0.68
N VAL A 142 0.34 8.09 -0.55
CA VAL A 142 0.09 7.28 0.66
C VAL A 142 0.76 7.90 1.88
N MET A 143 2.04 8.26 1.79
CA MET A 143 2.78 8.90 2.88
C MET A 143 2.16 10.24 3.26
N TYR A 144 1.80 11.06 2.28
CA TYR A 144 1.11 12.34 2.51
C TYR A 144 -0.22 12.13 3.23
N ARG A 145 -1.05 11.19 2.77
CA ARG A 145 -2.33 10.86 3.41
C ARG A 145 -2.14 10.35 4.83
N ARG A 146 -1.09 9.57 5.10
CA ARG A 146 -0.76 9.04 6.42
C ARG A 146 -0.28 10.14 7.37
N MET A 147 0.55 11.07 6.90
CA MET A 147 1.03 12.22 7.67
C MET A 147 -0.08 13.24 7.94
N ALA A 148 -0.93 13.53 6.95
CA ALA A 148 -2.05 14.46 7.10
C ALA A 148 -3.07 14.00 8.17
N GLY A 149 -3.31 12.69 8.27
CA GLY A 149 -4.16 12.12 9.32
C GLY A 149 -3.56 12.15 10.73
N ARG A 150 -2.23 12.31 10.86
CA ARG A 150 -1.53 12.39 12.16
C ARG A 150 -1.39 13.82 12.69
N ARG A 151 -1.78 14.86 11.95
CA ARG A 151 -1.71 16.24 12.44
C ARG A 151 -2.69 16.41 13.61
N PRO A 152 -2.20 16.62 14.84
CA PRO A 152 -3.08 17.04 15.92
C PRO A 152 -3.68 18.38 15.49
N LEU A 153 -4.98 18.57 15.71
CA LEU A 153 -5.57 19.90 15.73
C LEU A 153 -4.71 20.71 16.74
N ARG A 154 -3.80 21.54 16.23
CA ARG A 154 -3.08 22.53 17.04
C ARG A 154 -4.15 23.48 17.54
N GLY A 155 -4.71 23.14 18.69
CA GLY A 155 -5.56 24.03 19.46
C GLY A 155 -4.76 25.25 19.85
N VAL A 156 -5.10 26.38 19.24
CA VAL A 156 -4.76 27.75 19.65
C VAL A 156 -5.87 28.59 19.02
N ARG A 157 -6.77 29.30 19.71
CA ARG A 157 -6.73 29.94 21.03
C ARG A 157 -8.19 30.14 21.48
N ARG A 158 -8.60 29.62 22.65
CA ARG A 158 -9.71 30.27 23.39
C ARG A 158 -9.16 31.62 23.84
N ARG A 159 -9.69 32.72 23.30
CA ARG A 159 -9.59 34.02 23.98
C ARG A 159 -10.64 34.00 25.09
N ALA A 160 -10.13 34.16 26.31
CA ALA A 160 -10.91 34.51 27.48
C ALA A 160 -11.55 35.90 27.29
#